data_AF-A0A2T2SUT2-F1
#
_entry.id   AF-A0A2T2SUT2-F1
#
_cell.length_a   1.000
_cell.length_b   1.000
_cell.length_c   1.000
_cell.angle_alpha   90.00
_cell.angle_beta   90.00
_cell.angle_gamma   90.00
#
_symmetry.space_group_name_H-M   'P 1'
#
loop_
_entity.id
_entity.type
_entity.pdbx_description
1 polymer ?
#
loop_
_entity_poly.entity_id
_entity_poly.type
_entity_poly.pdbx_seq_one_letter_code
_entity_poly.pdbx_strand_id
1 'polypeptide(L)'
;NMTAILMDASGEIGKTYGATVTPHMYVINPEGELVYRGGIDDKPTTDEADVEGATNYVSGALEAAMNGEEVRPKRAEPYGCTIKYASK
;
A
#
# COMPACT_ATOMS: atom_id res chain seq x y z
N ASN A 1 -21.35 -4.67 8.50
CA ASN A 1 -20.65 -3.72 9.39
C ASN A 1 -19.24 -3.56 8.84
N MET A 2 -18.86 -2.39 8.31
CA MET A 2 -17.51 -2.14 7.78
C MET A 2 -16.60 -1.70 8.94
N THR A 3 -15.81 -2.61 9.49
CA THR A 3 -14.91 -2.31 10.63
C THR A 3 -13.49 -1.90 10.19
N ALA A 4 -13.16 -2.08 8.91
CA ALA A 4 -11.82 -1.89 8.37
C ALA A 4 -11.69 -0.70 7.40
N ILE A 5 -12.75 0.10 7.23
CA ILE A 5 -12.73 1.29 6.37
C ILE A 5 -12.86 2.52 7.27
N LEU A 6 -11.91 3.45 7.13
CA LEU A 6 -11.87 4.71 7.86
C LEU A 6 -12.05 5.87 6.86
N MET A 7 -12.85 6.86 7.25
CA MET A 7 -13.02 8.09 6.47
C MET A 7 -12.09 9.17 7.03
N ASP A 8 -10.97 9.43 6.34
CA ASP A 8 -10.00 10.47 6.71
C ASP A 8 -10.37 11.82 6.07
N ALA A 9 -11.46 12.44 6.53
CA ALA A 9 -11.98 13.68 5.95
C ALA A 9 -11.01 14.87 6.07
N SER A 10 -10.20 14.94 7.12
CA SER A 10 -9.16 15.97 7.30
C SER A 10 -7.92 15.71 6.44
N GLY A 11 -7.71 14.46 6.01
CA GLY A 11 -6.50 14.01 5.34
C GLY A 11 -5.29 13.89 6.27
N GLU A 12 -5.49 13.98 7.59
CA GLU A 12 -4.41 13.98 8.57
C GLU A 12 -3.66 12.64 8.57
N ILE A 13 -4.40 11.53 8.50
CA ILE A 13 -3.82 10.19 8.49
C ILE A 13 -3.04 9.99 7.20
N GLY A 14 -3.65 10.23 6.05
CA GLY A 14 -2.98 10.07 4.75
C GLY A 14 -1.70 10.91 4.64
N LYS A 15 -1.73 12.16 5.12
CA LYS A 15 -0.55 13.04 5.12
C LYS A 15 0.54 12.54 6.07
N THR A 16 0.16 12.03 7.24
CA THR A 16 1.11 11.47 8.22
C THR A 16 1.85 10.26 7.65
N TYR A 17 1.16 9.41 6.89
CA TYR A 17 1.76 8.26 6.21
C TYR A 17 2.55 8.65 4.94
N GLY A 18 2.48 9.91 4.50
CA GLY A 18 3.08 10.37 3.26
C GLY A 18 2.43 9.73 2.03
N ALA A 19 1.11 9.50 2.08
CA ALA A 19 0.34 8.99 0.97
C ALA A 19 0.16 10.09 -0.09
N THR A 20 0.35 9.73 -1.35
CA THR A 20 0.37 10.66 -2.50
C THR A 20 -0.58 10.23 -3.61
N VAL A 21 -0.78 8.92 -3.76
CA VAL A 21 -1.61 8.29 -4.79
C VAL A 21 -2.51 7.21 -4.18
N THR A 22 -3.52 6.80 -4.93
CA THR A 22 -4.35 5.63 -4.63
C THR A 22 -4.28 4.63 -5.78
N PRO A 23 -3.86 3.37 -5.54
CA PRO A 23 -3.45 2.80 -4.24
C PRO A 23 -2.02 3.19 -3.79
N HIS A 24 -1.81 3.28 -2.47
CA HIS A 24 -0.49 3.34 -1.83
C HIS A 24 -0.54 2.44 -0.59
N MET A 25 0.23 1.36 -0.63
CA MET A 25 0.14 0.25 0.31
C MET A 25 1.18 0.36 1.41
N TYR A 26 0.82 -0.07 2.61
CA TYR A 26 1.66 -0.08 3.81
C TYR A 26 1.43 -1.40 4.56
N VAL A 27 2.50 -2.07 4.99
CA VAL A 27 2.42 -3.24 5.89
C VAL A 27 3.21 -2.92 7.16
N ILE A 28 2.56 -3.10 8.30
CA ILE A 28 3.10 -2.85 9.63
C ILE A 28 3.12 -4.18 10.40
N ASN A 29 4.24 -4.54 11.00
CA ASN A 29 4.36 -5.78 11.79
C ASN A 29 3.74 -5.62 13.21
N PRO A 30 3.57 -6.72 13.97
CA PRO A 30 3.01 -6.67 15.33
C PRO A 30 3.76 -5.76 16.31
N GLU A 31 5.05 -5.51 16.06
CA GLU A 31 5.89 -4.59 16.84
C GLU A 31 5.62 -3.12 16.51
N GLY A 32 4.76 -2.83 15.52
CA GLY A 32 4.42 -1.48 15.10
C GLY A 32 5.39 -0.87 14.08
N GLU A 33 6.27 -1.68 13.48
CA GLU A 33 7.27 -1.25 12.51
C GLU A 33 6.74 -1.34 11.08
N LEU A 34 7.03 -0.33 10.28
CA LEU A 34 6.70 -0.32 8.85
C LEU A 34 7.67 -1.24 8.09
N VAL A 35 7.18 -2.40 7.64
CA VAL A 35 7.98 -3.41 6.94
C VAL A 35 7.85 -3.35 5.42
N TYR A 36 6.76 -2.75 4.90
CA TYR A 36 6.57 -2.47 3.48
C TYR A 36 5.86 -1.13 3.24
N ARG A 37 6.28 -0.38 2.22
CA ARG A 37 5.57 0.80 1.70
C ARG A 37 5.75 0.93 0.19
N GLY A 38 4.66 0.94 -0.59
CA GLY A 38 4.76 1.13 -2.04
C GLY A 38 3.50 0.81 -2.83
N GLY A 39 3.67 0.42 -4.09
CA GLY A 39 2.60 -0.08 -4.94
C GLY A 39 2.02 -1.41 -4.47
N ILE A 40 0.90 -1.82 -5.06
CA ILE A 40 0.32 -3.14 -4.80
C ILE A 40 1.11 -4.26 -5.51
N ASP A 41 1.61 -3.97 -6.71
CA ASP A 41 2.35 -4.89 -7.58
C ASP A 41 3.31 -4.13 -8.51
N ASP A 42 3.91 -4.85 -9.46
CA ASP A 42 4.86 -4.34 -10.46
C ASP A 42 4.20 -3.88 -11.78
N LYS A 43 2.87 -3.83 -11.86
CA LYS A 43 2.11 -3.50 -13.09
C LYS A 43 1.27 -2.24 -12.91
N PRO A 44 1.79 -1.05 -13.29
CA PRO A 44 1.03 0.20 -13.23
C PRO A 44 0.04 0.32 -14.39
N THR A 45 -1.05 -0.45 -14.34
CA THR A 45 -2.05 -0.56 -15.41
C THR A 45 -3.48 -0.41 -14.88
N THR A 46 -4.40 -0.06 -15.78
CA THR A 46 -5.85 -0.10 -15.52
C THR A 46 -6.55 -1.22 -16.28
N ASP A 47 -5.80 -2.00 -17.07
CA ASP A 47 -6.32 -3.15 -17.80
C ASP A 47 -6.24 -4.40 -16.91
N GLU A 48 -7.38 -5.06 -16.71
CA GLU A 48 -7.43 -6.28 -15.90
C GLU A 48 -6.61 -7.42 -16.52
N ALA A 49 -6.44 -7.44 -17.84
CA ALA A 49 -5.66 -8.48 -18.52
C ALA A 49 -4.16 -8.42 -18.20
N ASP A 50 -3.64 -7.25 -17.87
CA ASP A 50 -2.22 -7.04 -17.52
C ASP A 50 -1.89 -7.50 -16.09
N VAL A 51 -2.91 -7.76 -15.27
CA VAL A 51 -2.74 -8.24 -13.88
C VAL A 51 -2.23 -9.68 -13.84
N GLU A 52 -2.54 -10.47 -14.87
CA GLU A 52 -2.01 -11.83 -14.98
C GLU A 52 -0.48 -11.80 -15.09
N GLY A 53 0.20 -12.46 -14.15
CA GLY A 53 1.66 -12.48 -14.07
C GLY A 53 2.28 -11.26 -13.36
N ALA A 54 1.47 -10.36 -12.80
CA ALA A 54 1.97 -9.31 -11.92
C ALA A 54 2.57 -9.89 -10.64
N THR A 55 3.71 -9.32 -10.20
CA THR A 55 4.30 -9.65 -8.90
C THR A 55 3.60 -8.84 -7.81
N ASN A 56 2.70 -9.45 -7.05
CA ASN A 56 2.04 -8.77 -5.95
C ASN A 56 3.00 -8.59 -4.75
N TYR A 57 3.41 -7.35 -4.51
CA TYR A 57 4.35 -7.02 -3.44
C TYR A 57 3.71 -7.09 -2.04
N VAL A 58 2.42 -6.80 -1.91
CA VAL A 58 1.72 -6.82 -0.63
C VAL A 58 1.56 -8.25 -0.13
N SER A 59 1.12 -9.16 -1.00
CA SER A 59 1.01 -10.59 -0.68
C SER A 59 2.37 -11.16 -0.29
N GLY A 60 3.42 -10.87 -1.07
CA GLY A 60 4.77 -11.31 -0.75
C GLY A 60 5.30 -10.73 0.57
N ALA A 61 5.02 -9.45 0.85
CA ALA A 61 5.40 -8.82 2.12
C ALA A 61 4.68 -9.45 3.33
N LEU A 62 3.39 -9.76 3.19
CA LEU A 62 2.62 -10.43 4.23
C LEU A 62 3.14 -11.85 4.48
N GLU A 63 3.35 -12.64 3.42
CA GLU A 63 3.87 -14.00 3.52
C GLU A 63 5.25 -14.03 4.20
N ALA A 64 6.19 -13.20 3.72
CA ALA A 64 7.51 -13.10 4.30
C ALA A 64 7.45 -12.69 5.79
N ALA A 65 6.68 -11.65 6.12
CA ALA A 65 6.54 -11.19 7.50
C ALA A 65 5.93 -12.25 8.42
N MET A 66 4.91 -12.98 7.95
CA MET A 66 4.26 -14.05 8.72
C MET A 66 5.18 -15.26 8.94
N ASN A 67 6.11 -15.51 8.02
CA ASN A 67 7.10 -16.59 8.13
C ASN A 67 8.37 -16.16 8.90
N GLY A 68 8.45 -14.91 9.37
CA GLY A 68 9.65 -14.36 10.01
C GLY A 68 10.81 -14.14 9.03
N GLU A 69 10.52 -14.08 7.75
CA GLU A 69 11.49 -13.84 6.67
C GLU A 69 11.65 -12.33 6.39
N GLU A 70 12.73 -11.99 5.68
CA GLU A 70 12.96 -10.62 5.28
C GLU A 70 12.00 -10.18 4.16
N VAL A 71 11.19 -9.15 4.44
CA VAL A 71 10.33 -8.53 3.42
C VAL A 71 11.17 -7.88 2.32
N ARG A 72 10.99 -8.34 1.08
CA ARG A 72 11.63 -7.78 -0.12
C ARG A 72 10.63 -7.66 -1.29
N PRO A 73 10.56 -6.50 -1.96
CA PRO A 73 11.23 -5.24 -1.60
C PRO A 73 10.56 -4.61 -0.36
N LYS A 74 11.31 -3.84 0.44
CA LYS A 74 10.72 -3.01 1.54
C LYS A 74 10.00 -1.77 1.02
N ARG A 75 10.37 -1.31 -0.18
CA ARG A 75 9.78 -0.15 -0.85
C ARG A 75 9.62 -0.41 -2.35
N ALA A 76 8.50 0.01 -2.91
CA ALA A 76 8.24 0.02 -4.34
C ALA A 76 7.58 1.35 -4.72
N GLU A 77 7.65 1.73 -6.00
CA GLU A 77 6.95 2.93 -6.47
C GLU A 77 5.43 2.68 -6.44
N PRO A 78 4.64 3.49 -5.72
CA PRO A 78 3.20 3.41 -5.79
C PRO A 78 2.69 4.06 -7.09
N TYR A 79 1.57 3.57 -7.62
CA TYR A 79 0.97 4.10 -8.84
C TYR A 79 -0.52 4.36 -8.65
N GLY A 80 -1.07 5.23 -9.51
CA GLY A 80 -2.50 5.53 -9.56
C GLY A 80 -2.84 7.01 -9.45
N CYS A 81 -4.11 7.31 -9.23
CA CYS A 81 -4.61 8.68 -9.15
C CYS A 81 -4.05 9.40 -7.91
N THR A 82 -3.71 10.68 -8.04
CA THR A 82 -3.31 11.50 -6.88
C THR A 82 -4.45 11.64 -5.87
N ILE A 83 -4.11 11.56 -4.58
CA ILE A 83 -5.08 11.74 -3.50
C ILE A 83 -5.70 13.13 -3.56
N LYS A 84 -7.02 13.21 -3.39
CA LYS A 84 -7.79 14.46 -3.36
C LYS A 84 -7.92 14.95 -1.93
N TYR A 85 -6.81 15.46 -1.36
CA TYR A 85 -6.87 16.10 -0.04
C TYR A 85 -7.74 17.35 -0.09
N ALA A 86 -8.50 17.57 0.97
CA ALA A 86 -9.20 18.84 1.16
C ALA A 86 -8.19 19.99 1.09
N SER A 87 -8.53 21.02 0.33
CA SER A 87 -7.86 22.31 0.39
C SER A 87 -7.84 22.79 1.84
N LYS A 88 -6.77 23.47 2.24
CA LYS A 88 -6.76 24.15 3.55
C LYS A 88 -7.87 25.18 3.63
#